data_AF-A0A9E3MKA4-F1
#
_entry.id   AF-A0A9E3MKA4-F1
#
_cell.length_a   1.000
_cell.length_b   1.000
_cell.length_c   1.000
_cell.angle_alpha   90.00
_cell.angle_beta   90.00
_cell.angle_gamma   90.00
#
_symmetry.space_group_name_H-M   'P 1'
#
loop_
_entity.id
_entity.type
_entity.pdbx_description
1 polymer ?
#
loop_
_entity_poly.entity_id
_entity_poly.type
_entity_poly.pdbx_seq_one_letter_code
_entity_poly.pdbx_strand_id
1 'polypeptide(L)'
;MLGSRYTGMGVKIKSNDDRIKAAAIAVLLLSRDQLARGRSGGLIAAALDAYRNDYAGYKTAHPKRDLAAAKDLSVFKNARQRADYERLIAAVEGLLARIERNRTQFSSLVELDNFLAFNLKTLGL
;
A
#
# COMPACT_ATOMS: atom_id res chain seq x y z
N MET A 1 -3.15 45.23 6.20
CA MET A 1 -4.18 44.25 6.60
C MET A 1 -4.10 43.05 5.67
N LEU A 2 -4.05 41.85 6.24
CA LEU A 2 -3.77 40.57 5.58
C LEU A 2 -4.89 40.15 4.61
N GLY A 3 -4.53 39.89 3.36
CA GLY A 3 -5.32 39.11 2.42
C GLY A 3 -4.66 37.74 2.21
N SER A 4 -5.26 36.71 2.81
CA SER A 4 -4.80 35.34 2.91
C SER A 4 -4.29 34.75 1.57
N ARG A 5 -3.03 34.34 1.54
CA ARG A 5 -2.46 33.43 0.53
C ARG A 5 -2.54 32.00 1.08
N TYR A 6 -2.74 31.02 0.20
CA TYR A 6 -2.86 29.56 0.44
C TYR A 6 -4.26 29.13 0.94
N THR A 7 -4.97 28.21 0.29
CA THR A 7 -4.56 26.83 -0.03
C THR A 7 -5.17 26.33 -1.34
N GLY A 8 -4.35 25.78 -2.24
CA GLY A 8 -4.86 24.95 -3.33
C GLY A 8 -5.66 23.78 -2.75
N MET A 9 -6.92 23.64 -3.15
CA MET A 9 -7.71 22.45 -2.85
C MET A 9 -7.04 21.25 -3.53
N GLY A 10 -6.20 20.52 -2.79
CA GLY A 10 -5.75 19.20 -3.23
C GLY A 10 -6.96 18.36 -3.61
N VAL A 11 -6.96 17.79 -4.81
CA VAL A 11 -8.08 16.97 -5.29
C VAL A 11 -8.25 15.79 -4.35
N LYS A 12 -9.38 15.77 -3.62
CA LYS A 12 -9.74 14.68 -2.72
C LYS A 12 -9.63 13.34 -3.44
N ILE A 13 -9.00 12.39 -2.77
CA ILE A 13 -8.92 10.99 -3.20
C ILE A 13 -10.23 10.34 -2.82
N LYS A 14 -11.06 10.02 -3.81
CA LYS A 14 -12.33 9.33 -3.60
C LYS A 14 -12.09 7.85 -3.37
N SER A 15 -13.06 7.15 -2.78
CA SER A 15 -12.94 5.72 -2.46
C SER A 15 -12.68 4.81 -3.67
N ASN A 16 -13.01 5.25 -4.88
CA ASN A 16 -12.80 4.54 -6.14
C ASN A 16 -11.57 5.01 -6.93
N ASP A 17 -10.75 5.89 -6.35
CA ASP A 17 -9.60 6.48 -7.01
C ASP A 17 -8.47 5.45 -7.19
N ASP A 18 -7.88 5.40 -8.38
CA ASP A 18 -6.82 4.44 -8.72
C ASP A 18 -5.59 4.56 -7.82
N ARG A 19 -5.35 5.74 -7.22
CA ARG A 19 -4.24 5.94 -6.26
C ARG A 19 -4.35 5.01 -5.05
N ILE A 20 -5.57 4.65 -4.62
CA ILE A 20 -5.81 3.73 -3.51
C ILE A 20 -5.39 2.32 -3.91
N LYS A 21 -5.84 1.85 -5.08
CA LYS A 21 -5.50 0.53 -5.62
C LYS A 21 -3.99 0.43 -5.89
N ALA A 22 -3.40 1.47 -6.49
CA ALA A 22 -1.98 1.51 -6.77
C ALA A 22 -1.13 1.45 -5.49
N ALA A 23 -1.50 2.18 -4.43
CA ALA A 23 -0.81 2.12 -3.14
C ALA A 23 -0.94 0.74 -2.49
N ALA A 24 -2.13 0.13 -2.53
CA ALA A 24 -2.35 -1.22 -2.01
C ALA A 24 -1.52 -2.28 -2.76
N ILE A 25 -1.47 -2.21 -4.09
CA ILE A 25 -0.64 -3.12 -4.91
C ILE A 25 0.85 -2.91 -4.61
N ALA A 26 1.29 -1.65 -4.45
CA ALA A 26 2.67 -1.35 -4.09
C ALA A 26 3.04 -1.92 -2.71
N VAL A 27 2.15 -1.80 -1.72
CA VAL A 27 2.33 -2.42 -0.40
C VAL A 27 2.57 -3.92 -0.54
N LEU A 28 1.74 -4.61 -1.32
CA LEU A 28 1.89 -6.05 -1.54
C LEU A 28 3.22 -6.38 -2.22
N LEU A 29 3.50 -5.81 -3.39
CA LEU A 29 4.70 -6.13 -4.17
C LEU A 29 6.00 -5.83 -3.40
N LEU A 30 6.09 -4.67 -2.75
CA LEU A 30 7.29 -4.29 -2.02
C LEU A 30 7.42 -5.08 -0.71
N SER A 31 6.33 -5.33 0.01
CA SER A 31 6.37 -6.18 1.20
C SER A 31 6.78 -7.61 0.86
N ARG A 32 6.33 -8.13 -0.29
CA ARG A 32 6.73 -9.44 -0.80
C ARG A 32 8.23 -9.54 -0.99
N ASP A 33 8.81 -8.55 -1.68
CA ASP A 33 10.24 -8.50 -1.94
C ASP A 33 11.06 -8.44 -0.65
N GLN A 34 10.60 -7.65 0.32
CA GLN A 34 11.25 -7.52 1.62
C GLN A 34 11.13 -8.81 2.46
N LEU A 35 9.96 -9.45 2.47
CA LEU A 35 9.75 -10.76 3.12
C LEU A 35 10.61 -11.85 2.48
N ALA A 36 10.70 -11.89 1.15
CA ALA A 36 11.53 -12.83 0.41
C ALA A 36 13.02 -12.64 0.75
N ARG A 37 13.44 -11.42 1.08
CA ARG A 37 14.78 -11.08 1.58
C ARG A 37 14.96 -11.32 3.08
N GLY A 38 13.96 -11.86 3.78
CA GLY A 38 14.02 -12.18 5.20
C GLY A 38 13.75 -11.02 6.16
N ARG A 39 13.23 -9.88 5.67
CA ARG A 39 12.79 -8.78 6.55
C ARG A 39 11.36 -9.04 7.02
N SER A 40 11.10 -8.80 8.31
CA SER A 40 9.84 -9.16 8.97
C SER A 40 9.30 -8.06 9.88
N GLY A 41 9.64 -6.79 9.62
CA GLY A 41 9.18 -5.69 10.44
C GLY A 41 9.06 -4.39 9.65
N GLY A 42 7.99 -3.63 9.91
CA GLY A 42 7.78 -2.30 9.34
C GLY A 42 7.56 -2.31 7.83
N LEU A 43 7.15 -3.46 7.28
CA LEU A 43 7.08 -3.70 5.84
C LEU A 43 6.15 -2.72 5.12
N ILE A 44 5.00 -2.42 5.73
CA ILE A 44 3.98 -1.58 5.11
C ILE A 44 4.46 -0.14 5.00
N ALA A 45 5.02 0.43 6.08
CA ALA A 45 5.53 1.79 6.09
C ALA A 45 6.73 1.93 5.13
N ALA A 46 7.65 0.96 5.15
CA ALA A 46 8.79 0.93 4.23
C ALA A 46 8.36 0.78 2.77
N ALA A 47 7.31 -0.01 2.49
CA ALA A 47 6.76 -0.16 1.15
C ALA A 47 6.12 1.14 0.65
N LEU A 48 5.31 1.80 1.48
CA LEU A 48 4.70 3.08 1.13
C LEU A 48 5.78 4.16 0.90
N ASP A 49 6.77 4.24 1.78
CA ASP A 49 7.89 5.19 1.64
C ASP A 49 8.66 4.96 0.34
N ALA A 50 9.06 3.71 0.06
CA ALA A 50 9.76 3.36 -1.18
C ALA A 50 8.91 3.65 -2.43
N TYR A 51 7.61 3.38 -2.38
CA TYR A 51 6.68 3.68 -3.47
C TYR A 51 6.57 5.19 -3.75
N ARG A 52 6.58 6.03 -2.71
CA ARG A 52 6.49 7.49 -2.84
C ARG A 52 7.80 8.13 -3.26
N ASN A 53 8.92 7.69 -2.69
CA ASN A 53 10.23 8.30 -2.91
C ASN A 53 10.88 7.83 -4.21
N ASP A 54 10.63 6.59 -4.65
CA ASP A 54 11.21 6.03 -5.88
C ASP A 54 10.15 5.31 -6.75
N TYR A 55 9.18 6.10 -7.24
CA TYR A 55 8.16 5.57 -8.13
C TYR A 55 8.76 5.04 -9.46
N ALA A 56 9.86 5.63 -9.93
CA ALA A 56 10.52 5.18 -11.16
C ALA A 56 11.17 3.80 -10.97
N GLY A 57 11.93 3.61 -9.89
CA GLY A 57 12.51 2.33 -9.53
C GLY A 57 11.46 1.26 -9.24
N TYR A 58 10.37 1.61 -8.56
CA TYR A 58 9.21 0.72 -8.37
C TYR A 58 8.66 0.20 -9.71
N LYS A 59 8.45 1.08 -10.70
CA LYS A 59 7.94 0.67 -12.02
C LYS A 59 8.91 -0.24 -12.77
N THR A 60 10.21 0.01 -12.64
CA THR A 60 11.26 -0.80 -13.26
C THR A 60 11.36 -2.18 -12.61
N ALA A 61 11.33 -2.25 -11.28
CA ALA A 61 11.40 -3.49 -10.52
C ALA A 61 10.13 -4.36 -10.68
N HIS A 62 8.97 -3.72 -10.85
CA HIS A 62 7.69 -4.39 -10.99
C HIS A 62 7.02 -4.01 -12.32
N PRO A 63 7.35 -4.68 -13.44
CA PRO A 63 6.71 -4.42 -14.72
C PRO A 63 5.22 -4.78 -14.70
N LYS A 64 4.85 -5.87 -14.02
CA LYS A 64 3.46 -6.31 -13.76
C LYS A 64 2.98 -5.75 -12.41
N ARG A 65 2.05 -4.80 -12.45
CA ARG A 65 1.54 -4.03 -11.29
C ARG A 65 0.04 -4.23 -11.11
N ASP A 66 -0.39 -5.47 -11.25
CA ASP A 66 -1.77 -5.88 -11.03
C ASP A 66 -1.89 -6.75 -9.76
N LEU A 67 -3.12 -6.93 -9.28
CA LEU A 67 -3.37 -7.67 -8.06
C LEU A 67 -3.00 -9.16 -8.19
N ALA A 68 -3.08 -9.75 -9.38
CA ALA A 68 -2.71 -11.15 -9.59
C ALA A 68 -1.18 -11.32 -9.43
N ALA A 69 -0.39 -10.43 -10.02
CA ALA A 69 1.06 -10.40 -9.85
C ALA A 69 1.45 -10.12 -8.39
N ALA A 70 0.71 -9.26 -7.69
CA ALA A 70 0.93 -8.98 -6.28
C ALA A 70 0.62 -10.19 -5.38
N LYS A 71 -0.35 -11.03 -5.76
CA LYS A 71 -0.75 -12.22 -5.00
C LYS A 71 0.12 -13.46 -5.28
N ASP A 72 1.11 -13.36 -6.15
CA ASP A 72 2.00 -14.50 -6.44
C ASP A 72 2.88 -14.84 -5.23
N LEU A 73 2.71 -16.06 -4.73
CA LEU A 73 3.40 -16.64 -3.57
C LEU A 73 4.63 -17.49 -3.96
N SER A 74 4.88 -17.68 -5.25
CA SER A 74 5.89 -18.62 -5.77
C SER A 74 7.31 -18.26 -5.31
N VAL A 75 7.55 -16.98 -5.00
CA VAL A 75 8.84 -16.48 -4.49
C VAL A 75 9.18 -17.00 -3.09
N PHE A 76 8.17 -17.31 -2.27
CA PHE A 76 8.39 -17.79 -0.92
C PHE A 76 8.66 -19.28 -0.92
N LYS A 77 9.81 -19.69 -0.36
CA LYS A 77 10.16 -21.10 -0.15
C LYS A 77 9.76 -21.61 1.24
N ASN A 78 9.56 -20.69 2.20
CA ASN A 78 9.20 -21.00 3.57
C ASN A 78 7.68 -20.87 3.78
N ALA A 79 7.06 -21.89 4.36
CA ALA A 79 5.63 -21.91 4.68
C ALA A 79 5.21 -20.75 5.61
N ARG A 80 6.08 -20.35 6.55
CA ARG A 80 5.81 -19.21 7.45
C ARG A 80 5.70 -17.89 6.68
N GLN A 81 6.65 -17.61 5.79
CA GLN A 81 6.63 -16.39 4.97
C GLN A 81 5.42 -16.36 4.04
N ARG A 82 5.02 -17.53 3.49
CA ARG A 82 3.78 -17.66 2.72
C ARG A 82 2.56 -17.28 3.56
N ALA A 83 2.40 -17.88 4.74
CA ALA A 83 1.27 -17.61 5.62
C ALA A 83 1.22 -16.14 6.08
N ASP A 84 2.38 -15.55 6.40
CA ASP A 84 2.50 -14.15 6.77
C ASP A 84 2.07 -13.23 5.60
N TYR A 85 2.50 -13.54 4.38
CA TYR A 85 2.10 -12.77 3.21
C TYR A 85 0.64 -12.98 2.78
N GLU A 86 0.09 -14.18 2.93
CA GLU A 86 -1.33 -14.47 2.71
C GLU A 86 -2.23 -13.65 3.65
N ARG A 87 -1.82 -13.50 4.92
CA ARG A 87 -2.51 -12.62 5.87
C ARG A 87 -2.48 -11.16 5.42
N LEU A 88 -1.35 -10.71 4.87
CA LEU A 88 -1.23 -9.36 4.31
C LEU A 88 -2.16 -9.16 3.10
N ILE A 89 -2.21 -10.13 2.17
CA ILE A 89 -3.14 -10.10 1.04
C ILE A 89 -4.59 -9.96 1.53
N ALA A 90 -5.02 -10.83 2.44
CA ALA A 90 -6.39 -10.83 2.96
C ALA A 90 -6.76 -9.50 3.65
N ALA A 91 -5.83 -8.94 4.42
CA ALA A 91 -6.04 -7.67 5.09
C ALA A 91 -6.11 -6.49 4.11
N VAL A 92 -5.27 -6.47 3.07
CA VAL A 92 -5.32 -5.45 2.01
C VAL A 92 -6.64 -5.55 1.25
N GLU A 93 -7.08 -6.75 0.86
CA GLU A 93 -8.36 -6.95 0.18
C GLU A 93 -9.55 -6.52 1.05
N GLY A 94 -9.56 -6.92 2.33
CA GLY A 94 -10.58 -6.50 3.28
C GLY A 94 -10.60 -4.98 3.51
N LEU A 95 -9.42 -4.33 3.53
CA LEU A 95 -9.30 -2.89 3.68
C LEU A 95 -9.81 -2.15 2.45
N LEU A 96 -9.48 -2.60 1.24
CA LEU A 96 -9.98 -2.03 -0.01
C LEU A 96 -11.51 -2.15 -0.07
N ALA A 97 -12.07 -3.32 0.23
CA ALA A 97 -13.52 -3.52 0.29
C ALA A 97 -14.18 -2.59 1.32
N ARG A 98 -13.54 -2.37 2.48
CA ARG A 98 -14.03 -1.44 3.51
C ARG A 98 -14.00 0.02 3.04
N ILE A 99 -12.94 0.44 2.37
CA ILE A 99 -12.82 1.80 1.80
C ILE A 99 -13.93 2.05 0.79
N GLU A 100 -14.17 1.10 -0.12
CA GLU A 100 -15.22 1.20 -1.12
C GLU A 100 -16.62 1.22 -0.48
N ARG A 101 -16.91 0.26 0.41
CA ARG A 101 -18.21 0.16 1.11
C ARG A 101 -18.53 1.40 1.92
N ASN A 102 -17.55 1.94 2.65
CA ASN A 102 -17.76 3.09 3.52
C ASN A 102 -17.59 4.43 2.77
N ARG A 103 -17.27 4.40 1.47
CA ARG A 103 -16.94 5.57 0.66
C ARG A 103 -15.89 6.47 1.31
N THR A 104 -14.88 5.86 1.94
CA THR A 104 -13.82 6.59 2.63
C THR A 104 -13.06 7.46 1.64
N GLN A 105 -12.81 8.71 2.02
CA GLN A 105 -12.09 9.67 1.20
C GLN A 105 -10.87 10.17 1.96
N PHE A 106 -9.85 10.57 1.20
CA PHE A 106 -8.61 11.11 1.76
C PHE A 106 -8.35 12.49 1.16
N SER A 107 -7.88 13.40 1.99
CA SER A 107 -7.52 14.77 1.61
C SER A 107 -6.12 14.84 1.00
N SER A 108 -5.29 13.81 1.20
CA SER A 108 -3.92 13.74 0.66
C SER A 108 -3.41 12.30 0.51
N LEU A 109 -2.30 12.15 -0.23
CA LEU A 109 -1.57 10.87 -0.32
C LEU A 109 -1.00 10.43 1.04
N VAL A 110 -0.53 11.39 1.84
CA VAL A 110 -0.01 11.12 3.19
C VAL A 110 -1.10 10.56 4.09
N GLU A 111 -2.33 11.10 3.99
CA GLU A 111 -3.47 10.59 4.75
C GLU A 111 -3.84 9.16 4.33
N LEU A 112 -3.84 8.88 3.02
CA LEU A 112 -4.02 7.52 2.50
C LEU A 112 -2.94 6.57 3.03
N ASP A 113 -1.67 6.97 2.99
CA ASP A 113 -0.54 6.14 3.42
C ASP A 113 -0.60 5.86 4.93
N ASN A 114 -0.91 6.88 5.73
CA ASN A 114 -1.12 6.74 7.17
C ASN A 114 -2.31 5.81 7.46
N PHE A 115 -3.39 5.92 6.70
CA PHE A 115 -4.55 5.04 6.84
C PHE A 115 -4.21 3.59 6.53
N LEU A 116 -3.49 3.33 5.43
CA LEU A 116 -3.03 1.98 5.07
C LEU A 116 -2.08 1.42 6.14
N ALA A 117 -1.06 2.18 6.54
CA ALA A 117 -0.11 1.76 7.56
C ALA A 117 -0.81 1.46 8.89
N PHE A 118 -1.73 2.32 9.33
CA PHE A 118 -2.46 2.13 10.58
C PHE A 118 -3.33 0.86 10.57
N ASN A 119 -4.11 0.64 9.50
CA ASN A 119 -5.03 -0.50 9.44
C ASN A 119 -4.30 -1.83 9.25
N LEU A 120 -3.15 -1.82 8.56
CA LEU A 120 -2.38 -3.03 8.26
C LEU A 120 -1.31 -3.36 9.31
N LYS A 121 -0.93 -2.40 10.19
CA LYS A 121 0.01 -2.62 11.31
C LYS A 121 -0.41 -3.75 12.24
N THR A 122 -1.71 -4.02 12.34
CA THR A 122 -2.29 -5.09 13.16
C THR A 122 -1.81 -6.49 12.78
N LEU A 123 -1.24 -6.66 11.59
CA LEU A 123 -0.69 -7.93 11.11
C LEU A 123 0.61 -8.34 11.81
N GLY A 124 1.29 -7.42 12.52
CA GLY A 124 2.55 -7.73 13.20
C GLY A 124 3.70 -8.08 12.26
N LEU A 125 3.63 -7.61 11.00
CA LEU A 125 4.58 -7.85 9.92
C LEU A 125 5.53 -6.67 9.68
#